data_AF-A0A523US00-F1
#
_entry.id   AF-A0A523US00-F1
#
_cell.length_a   1.000
_cell.length_b   1.000
_cell.length_c   1.000
_cell.angle_alpha   90.00
_cell.angle_beta   90.00
_cell.angle_gamma   90.00
#
_symmetry.space_group_name_H-M   'P 1'
#
loop_
_entity.id
_entity.type
_entity.pdbx_description
1 polymer ?
#
loop_
_entity_poly.entity_id
_entity_poly.type
_entity_poly.pdbx_seq_one_letter_code
_entity_poly.pdbx_strand_id
1 'polypeptide(L)'
;MQADPQQHPLSSRQEKGAKDLKSDPACLPCAIAQGLRAARAATSDPLLLPNAVSAVLDAAAQFDLEDSPAANATCAVKAVCEAIQNPDPYREAKREQNRLALKLYQSTKKVVEDSADRIETALLVSCFGNVIDLGAQDSFDLEKELTTLFERGFARSDLAQFKDRLGTARSILLVADNSGEIVFDKALLEELPSTVRKTIAVKSGPIINDATVEDALKVGLDRVARIITTGSDDLGVNQDRCSPEFLSELDKADLVLAKGHANFETLNELKKGVFFLLKAKCDIVARELGVKTGSLVFAQY
;
A
#
# COMPACT_ATOMS: atom_id res chain seq x y z
N MET A 1 52.77 -14.35 -33.63
CA MET A 1 51.60 -14.70 -32.80
C MET A 1 51.55 -13.72 -31.63
N GLN A 2 50.84 -12.62 -31.80
CA GLN A 2 50.52 -11.67 -30.74
C GLN A 2 49.00 -11.60 -30.68
N ALA A 3 48.47 -11.82 -29.49
CA ALA A 3 47.06 -11.90 -29.21
C ALA A 3 46.44 -10.50 -29.12
N ASP A 4 45.31 -10.35 -29.80
CA ASP A 4 44.41 -9.20 -29.82
C ASP A 4 43.52 -9.25 -28.55
N PRO A 5 43.51 -8.22 -27.68
CA PRO A 5 42.63 -8.21 -26.52
C PRO A 5 41.23 -7.73 -26.94
N GLN A 6 40.30 -8.69 -26.93
CA GLN A 6 38.88 -8.51 -27.17
C GLN A 6 38.29 -7.35 -26.35
N GLN A 7 37.72 -6.38 -27.08
CA GLN A 7 36.80 -5.39 -26.54
C GLN A 7 35.49 -6.11 -26.15
N HIS A 8 35.20 -6.13 -24.84
CA HIS A 8 33.86 -6.46 -24.36
C HIS A 8 32.88 -5.34 -24.78
N PRO A 9 31.74 -5.65 -25.42
CA PRO A 9 30.73 -4.64 -25.69
C PRO A 9 30.08 -4.24 -24.37
N LEU A 10 30.17 -2.95 -24.05
CA LEU A 10 29.34 -2.29 -23.05
C LEU A 10 27.87 -2.65 -23.34
N SER A 11 27.27 -3.47 -22.49
CA SER A 11 25.85 -3.74 -22.59
C SER A 11 25.09 -2.44 -22.37
N SER A 12 24.25 -2.13 -23.34
CA SER A 12 23.30 -1.03 -23.34
C SER A 12 22.45 -1.09 -22.07
N ARG A 13 22.71 -0.21 -21.11
CA ARG A 13 21.77 0.10 -20.03
C ARG A 13 20.52 0.67 -20.68
N GLN A 14 19.49 -0.17 -20.79
CA GLN A 14 18.13 0.28 -21.08
C GLN A 14 17.78 1.38 -20.07
N GLU A 15 17.19 2.46 -20.57
CA GLU A 15 16.71 3.58 -19.76
C GLU A 15 15.76 3.02 -18.69
N LYS A 16 16.23 3.01 -17.43
CA LYS A 16 15.41 2.63 -16.28
C LYS A 16 14.17 3.53 -16.24
N GLY A 17 13.01 2.91 -16.05
CA GLY A 17 11.73 3.59 -15.85
C GLY A 17 11.77 4.62 -14.71
N ALA A 18 10.66 5.36 -14.54
CA ALA A 18 10.49 6.37 -13.49
C ALA A 18 11.13 5.90 -12.16
N LYS A 19 12.06 6.69 -11.62
CA LYS A 19 12.84 6.29 -10.45
C LYS A 19 12.02 6.56 -9.19
N ASP A 20 11.73 5.52 -8.42
CA ASP A 20 11.08 5.57 -7.11
C ASP A 20 11.71 6.58 -6.13
N LEU A 21 10.99 6.92 -5.05
CA LEU A 21 11.57 7.62 -3.91
C LEU A 21 12.72 6.80 -3.34
N LYS A 22 13.93 7.38 -3.35
CA LYS A 22 15.13 6.76 -2.82
C LYS A 22 15.14 6.75 -1.29
N SER A 23 15.79 5.75 -0.71
CA SER A 23 15.96 5.66 0.73
C SER A 23 16.92 6.74 1.24
N ASP A 24 16.54 7.39 2.34
CA ASP A 24 17.45 8.16 3.20
C ASP A 24 18.10 7.20 4.22
N PRO A 25 19.29 7.48 4.77
CA PRO A 25 19.85 6.68 5.87
C PRO A 25 18.88 6.45 7.05
N ALA A 26 17.98 7.39 7.33
CA ALA A 26 16.95 7.23 8.35
C ALA A 26 15.84 6.21 7.99
N CYS A 27 15.74 5.78 6.73
CA CYS A 27 14.84 4.71 6.30
C CYS A 27 15.33 3.32 6.70
N LEU A 28 16.64 3.08 6.75
CA LEU A 28 17.21 1.74 6.97
C LEU A 28 16.81 1.13 8.33
N PRO A 29 16.82 1.88 9.45
CA PRO A 29 16.30 1.39 10.72
C PRO A 29 14.81 1.00 10.67
N CYS A 30 14.02 1.69 9.85
CA CYS A 30 12.60 1.38 9.68
C CYS A 30 12.41 0.03 8.96
N ALA A 31 13.19 -0.24 7.91
CA ALA A 31 13.20 -1.51 7.20
C ALA A 31 13.63 -2.68 8.11
N ILE A 32 14.69 -2.50 8.90
CA ILE A 32 15.11 -3.47 9.93
C ILE A 32 13.97 -3.73 10.92
N ALA A 33 13.38 -2.66 11.47
CA ALA A 33 12.28 -2.77 12.42
C ALA A 33 11.06 -3.51 11.82
N GLN A 34 10.82 -3.35 10.52
CA GLN A 34 9.77 -4.07 9.82
C GLN A 34 10.06 -5.57 9.71
N GLY A 35 11.30 -5.95 9.37
CA GLY A 35 11.73 -7.36 9.42
C GLY A 35 11.58 -7.96 10.82
N LEU A 36 11.99 -7.22 11.87
CA LEU A 36 11.84 -7.69 13.26
C LEU A 36 10.37 -7.82 13.70
N ARG A 37 9.46 -6.98 13.20
CA ARG A 37 8.02 -7.15 13.40
C ARG A 37 7.50 -8.42 12.71
N ALA A 38 7.93 -8.68 11.47
CA ALA A 38 7.59 -9.89 10.76
C ALA A 38 8.10 -11.14 11.50
N ALA A 39 9.30 -11.09 12.10
CA ALA A 39 9.85 -12.18 12.89
C ALA A 39 8.96 -12.53 14.09
N ARG A 40 8.51 -11.51 14.82
CA ARG A 40 7.58 -11.68 15.95
C ARG A 40 6.20 -12.19 15.53
N ALA A 41 5.73 -11.81 14.33
CA ALA A 41 4.49 -12.35 13.77
C ALA A 41 4.66 -13.81 13.32
N ALA A 42 5.83 -14.18 12.82
CA ALA A 42 6.10 -15.50 12.26
C ALA A 42 6.25 -16.59 13.33
N THR A 43 6.83 -16.26 14.49
CA THR A 43 7.08 -17.22 15.56
C THR A 43 7.23 -16.58 16.94
N SER A 44 6.81 -17.31 17.97
CA SER A 44 7.11 -17.03 19.38
C SER A 44 8.12 -18.03 19.97
N ASP A 45 8.65 -18.95 19.14
CA ASP A 45 9.63 -19.95 19.57
C ASP A 45 11.00 -19.28 19.83
N PRO A 46 11.51 -19.31 21.06
CA PRO A 46 12.80 -18.71 21.41
C PRO A 46 13.99 -19.35 20.68
N LEU A 47 13.83 -20.56 20.11
CA LEU A 47 14.88 -21.22 19.32
C LEU A 47 14.92 -20.73 17.86
N LEU A 48 13.79 -20.27 17.32
CA LEU A 48 13.70 -19.77 15.94
C LEU A 48 13.92 -18.25 15.86
N LEU A 49 13.61 -17.52 16.93
CA LEU A 49 13.73 -16.06 16.95
C LEU A 49 15.17 -15.56 16.65
N PRO A 50 16.25 -16.15 17.18
CA PRO A 50 17.62 -15.74 16.82
C PRO A 50 17.91 -15.88 15.32
N ASN A 51 17.41 -16.93 14.68
CA ASN A 51 17.59 -17.14 13.24
C ASN A 51 16.85 -16.08 12.43
N ALA A 52 15.62 -15.73 12.82
CA ALA A 52 14.88 -14.64 12.19
C ALA A 52 15.61 -13.30 12.32
N VAL A 53 16.14 -13.00 13.52
CA VAL A 53 16.91 -11.77 13.75
C VAL A 53 18.18 -11.74 12.91
N SER A 54 18.93 -12.85 12.85
CA SER A 54 20.12 -12.95 11.99
C SER A 54 19.77 -12.68 10.54
N ALA A 55 18.71 -13.31 10.02
CA ALA A 55 18.27 -13.11 8.64
C ALA A 55 17.93 -11.64 8.32
N VAL A 56 17.31 -10.91 9.26
CA VAL A 56 17.07 -9.46 9.10
C VAL A 56 18.38 -8.68 9.01
N LEU A 57 19.36 -8.98 9.87
CA LEU A 57 20.63 -8.27 9.88
C LEU A 57 21.47 -8.58 8.64
N ASP A 58 21.46 -9.84 8.18
CA ASP A 58 22.11 -10.26 6.94
C ASP A 58 21.49 -9.57 5.72
N ALA A 59 20.15 -9.48 5.67
CA ALA A 59 19.44 -8.71 4.65
C ALA A 59 19.78 -7.21 4.72
N ALA A 60 19.84 -6.64 5.93
CA ALA A 60 20.16 -5.23 6.14
C ALA A 60 21.57 -4.86 5.68
N ALA A 61 22.51 -5.80 5.71
CA ALA A 61 23.85 -5.61 5.15
C ALA A 61 23.85 -5.42 3.62
N GLN A 62 22.75 -5.76 2.94
CA GLN A 62 22.58 -5.63 1.49
C GLN A 62 21.70 -4.44 1.09
N PHE A 63 21.20 -3.64 2.03
CA PHE A 63 20.35 -2.50 1.69
C PHE A 63 21.10 -1.45 0.87
N ASP A 64 20.42 -0.90 -0.12
CA ASP A 64 20.93 0.17 -0.98
C ASP A 64 20.10 1.45 -0.77
N LEU A 65 20.77 2.60 -0.70
CA LEU A 65 20.09 3.90 -0.64
C LEU A 65 19.48 4.29 -2.00
N GLU A 66 19.95 3.68 -3.09
CA GLU A 66 19.34 3.85 -4.42
C GLU A 66 18.01 3.09 -4.55
N ASP A 67 17.74 2.13 -3.67
CA ASP A 67 16.46 1.44 -3.59
C ASP A 67 15.44 2.22 -2.76
N SER A 68 14.16 2.00 -3.03
CA SER A 68 13.08 2.59 -2.25
C SER A 68 13.02 2.00 -0.83
N PRO A 69 12.48 2.75 0.16
CA PRO A 69 12.32 2.22 1.51
C PRO A 69 11.46 0.94 1.52
N ALA A 70 10.41 0.90 0.68
CA ALA A 70 9.60 -0.28 0.42
C ALA A 70 10.41 -1.49 -0.09
N ALA A 71 11.36 -1.30 -1.01
CA ALA A 71 12.20 -2.37 -1.53
C ALA A 71 13.14 -2.95 -0.45
N ASN A 72 13.82 -2.09 0.31
CA ASN A 72 14.66 -2.50 1.44
C ASN A 72 13.84 -3.24 2.52
N ALA A 73 12.66 -2.74 2.87
CA ALA A 73 11.76 -3.40 3.83
C ALA A 73 11.24 -4.75 3.31
N THR A 74 10.98 -4.87 2.00
CA THR A 74 10.59 -6.14 1.37
C THR A 74 11.69 -7.19 1.54
N CYS A 75 12.95 -6.83 1.31
CA CYS A 75 14.09 -7.72 1.50
C CYS A 75 14.14 -8.26 2.95
N ALA A 76 14.00 -7.37 3.94
CA ALA A 76 14.01 -7.75 5.36
C ALA A 76 12.88 -8.72 5.72
N VAL A 77 11.67 -8.47 5.23
CA VAL A 77 10.49 -9.31 5.53
C VAL A 77 10.63 -10.69 4.87
N LYS A 78 11.07 -10.74 3.61
CA LYS A 78 11.25 -12.01 2.89
C LYS A 78 12.32 -12.89 3.51
N ALA A 79 13.44 -12.30 3.91
CA ALA A 79 14.50 -13.03 4.62
C ALA A 79 13.98 -13.73 5.89
N VAL A 80 13.07 -13.08 6.62
CA VAL A 80 12.41 -13.69 7.79
C VAL A 80 11.48 -14.83 7.41
N CYS A 81 10.60 -14.61 6.42
CA CYS A 81 9.66 -15.63 5.98
C CYS A 81 10.39 -16.91 5.53
N GLU A 82 11.51 -16.74 4.82
CA GLU A 82 12.39 -17.84 4.40
C GLU A 82 13.08 -18.52 5.59
N ALA A 83 13.70 -17.75 6.50
CA ALA A 83 14.40 -18.32 7.65
C ALA A 83 13.48 -19.13 8.58
N ILE A 84 12.20 -18.74 8.69
CA ILE A 84 11.22 -19.36 9.58
C ILE A 84 10.30 -20.35 8.84
N GLN A 85 10.43 -20.47 7.51
CA GLN A 85 9.57 -21.33 6.68
C GLN A 85 8.07 -21.05 6.87
N ASN A 86 7.72 -19.77 7.07
CA ASN A 86 6.36 -19.30 7.19
C ASN A 86 6.12 -18.19 6.16
N PRO A 87 5.51 -18.50 5.00
CA PRO A 87 5.35 -17.54 3.91
C PRO A 87 4.25 -16.49 4.15
N ASP A 88 3.36 -16.68 5.13
CA ASP A 88 2.34 -15.68 5.50
C ASP A 88 2.21 -15.55 7.03
N PRO A 89 3.17 -14.88 7.70
CA PRO A 89 3.13 -14.64 9.14
C PRO A 89 1.88 -13.90 9.63
N TYR A 90 1.24 -13.13 8.74
CA TYR A 90 0.14 -12.24 9.09
C TYR A 90 -1.23 -12.81 8.70
N ARG A 91 -1.32 -14.05 8.21
CA ARG A 91 -2.58 -14.64 7.71
C ARG A 91 -3.76 -14.50 8.66
N GLU A 92 -3.58 -14.88 9.92
CA GLU A 92 -4.67 -14.82 10.91
C GLU A 92 -4.97 -13.38 11.32
N ALA A 93 -3.95 -12.52 11.41
CA ALA A 93 -4.16 -11.09 11.67
C ALA A 93 -4.97 -10.43 10.55
N LYS A 94 -4.65 -10.69 9.27
CA LYS A 94 -5.41 -10.20 8.11
C LYS A 94 -6.87 -10.65 8.15
N ARG A 95 -7.11 -11.93 8.46
CA ARG A 95 -8.47 -12.49 8.60
C ARG A 95 -9.27 -11.81 9.70
N GLU A 96 -8.64 -11.61 10.85
CA GLU A 96 -9.29 -10.94 11.97
C GLU A 96 -9.59 -9.47 11.67
N GLN A 97 -8.64 -8.74 11.06
CA GLN A 97 -8.85 -7.35 10.63
C GLN A 97 -9.99 -7.23 9.62
N ASN A 98 -10.03 -8.09 8.59
CA ASN A 98 -11.15 -8.14 7.64
C ASN A 98 -12.48 -8.41 8.34
N ARG A 99 -12.51 -9.35 9.30
CA ARG A 99 -13.72 -9.69 10.07
C ARG A 99 -14.21 -8.52 10.92
N LEU A 100 -13.30 -7.84 11.62
CA LEU A 100 -13.63 -6.67 12.44
C LEU A 100 -14.14 -5.52 11.57
N ALA A 101 -13.44 -5.21 10.48
CA ALA A 101 -13.86 -4.16 9.55
C ALA A 101 -15.23 -4.46 8.90
N LEU A 102 -15.51 -5.71 8.53
CA LEU A 102 -16.82 -6.10 7.98
C LEU A 102 -18.00 -5.86 8.94
N LYS A 103 -17.78 -5.96 10.26
CA LYS A 103 -18.82 -5.63 11.26
C LYS A 103 -19.17 -4.14 11.24
N LEU A 104 -18.23 -3.29 10.85
CA LEU A 104 -18.38 -1.82 10.80
C LEU A 104 -18.85 -1.32 9.43
N TYR A 105 -18.86 -2.20 8.42
CA TYR A 105 -19.13 -1.82 7.03
C TYR A 105 -20.48 -1.12 6.84
N GLN A 106 -21.57 -1.67 7.41
CA GLN A 106 -22.90 -1.09 7.23
C GLN A 106 -23.01 0.30 7.87
N SER A 107 -22.45 0.48 9.07
CA SER A 107 -22.47 1.75 9.77
C SER A 107 -21.63 2.80 9.05
N THR A 108 -20.42 2.45 8.61
CA THR A 108 -19.54 3.36 7.86
C THR A 108 -20.11 3.70 6.48
N LYS A 109 -20.73 2.74 5.79
CA LYS A 109 -21.45 2.98 4.53
C LYS A 109 -22.61 3.95 4.72
N LYS A 110 -23.42 3.79 5.77
CA LYS A 110 -24.52 4.71 6.06
C LYS A 110 -24.02 6.15 6.28
N VAL A 111 -22.90 6.31 6.98
CA VAL A 111 -22.27 7.63 7.17
C VAL A 111 -21.87 8.27 5.84
N VAL A 112 -21.36 7.48 4.88
CA VAL A 112 -21.09 7.96 3.52
C VAL A 112 -22.40 8.36 2.82
N GLU A 113 -23.43 7.53 2.88
CA GLU A 113 -24.72 7.78 2.21
C GLU A 113 -25.43 9.04 2.74
N ASP A 114 -25.37 9.28 4.05
CA ASP A 114 -26.01 10.42 4.73
C ASP A 114 -25.19 11.72 4.63
N SER A 115 -23.96 11.66 4.11
CA SER A 115 -23.07 12.82 4.00
C SER A 115 -23.44 13.76 2.85
N ALA A 116 -23.14 15.05 3.03
CA ALA A 116 -23.31 16.07 1.99
C ALA A 116 -22.33 15.85 0.82
N ASP A 117 -21.13 15.37 1.13
CA ASP A 117 -20.07 15.08 0.16
C ASP A 117 -19.65 13.60 0.23
N ARG A 118 -20.35 12.78 -0.55
CA ARG A 118 -20.16 11.33 -0.49
C ARG A 118 -18.78 10.87 -0.92
N ILE A 119 -18.17 11.52 -1.91
CA ILE A 119 -16.83 11.15 -2.39
C ILE A 119 -15.77 11.49 -1.35
N GLU A 120 -15.82 12.69 -0.75
CA GLU A 120 -14.89 13.06 0.33
C GLU A 120 -15.04 12.13 1.53
N THR A 121 -16.28 11.90 1.96
CA THR A 121 -16.58 11.04 3.11
C THR A 121 -16.12 9.62 2.86
N ALA A 122 -16.31 9.08 1.65
CA ALA A 122 -15.86 7.75 1.30
C ALA A 122 -14.33 7.64 1.23
N LEU A 123 -13.62 8.68 0.76
CA LEU A 123 -12.16 8.72 0.81
C LEU A 123 -11.66 8.71 2.26
N LEU A 124 -12.24 9.53 3.14
CA LEU A 124 -11.91 9.53 4.57
C LEU A 124 -12.20 8.17 5.22
N VAL A 125 -13.39 7.61 5.00
CA VAL A 125 -13.77 6.28 5.50
C VAL A 125 -12.85 5.19 4.97
N SER A 126 -12.39 5.28 3.72
CA SER A 126 -11.42 4.31 3.19
C SER A 126 -10.05 4.34 3.91
N CYS A 127 -9.74 5.41 4.65
CA CYS A 127 -8.54 5.48 5.49
C CYS A 127 -8.75 4.86 6.88
N PHE A 128 -10.00 4.59 7.26
CA PHE A 128 -10.38 4.22 8.62
C PHE A 128 -9.61 2.98 9.12
N GLY A 129 -9.49 1.94 8.29
CA GLY A 129 -8.75 0.72 8.62
C GLY A 129 -7.24 0.89 8.77
N ASN A 130 -6.63 1.97 8.25
CA ASN A 130 -5.20 2.25 8.35
C ASN A 130 -4.87 3.19 9.53
N VAL A 131 -5.85 4.02 9.93
CA VAL A 131 -5.69 5.03 10.98
C VAL A 131 -6.00 4.46 12.36
N ILE A 132 -6.88 3.47 12.42
CA ILE A 132 -7.47 2.95 13.66
C ILE A 132 -7.11 1.49 13.82
N ASP A 133 -6.46 1.18 14.94
CA ASP A 133 -6.15 -0.19 15.33
C ASP A 133 -7.41 -0.87 15.89
N LEU A 134 -8.20 -1.48 15.00
CA LEU A 134 -9.44 -2.18 15.35
C LEU A 134 -9.23 -3.34 16.34
N GLY A 135 -7.99 -3.82 16.51
CA GLY A 135 -7.65 -4.97 17.37
C GLY A 135 -7.10 -4.61 18.75
N ALA A 136 -6.75 -3.34 19.01
CA ALA A 136 -6.03 -2.95 20.22
C ALA A 136 -6.89 -2.25 21.30
N GLN A 137 -8.18 -2.01 21.06
CA GLN A 137 -9.06 -1.32 22.01
C GLN A 137 -10.12 -2.25 22.60
N ASP A 138 -10.16 -2.36 23.93
CA ASP A 138 -11.19 -3.11 24.68
C ASP A 138 -12.60 -2.50 24.54
N SER A 139 -12.70 -1.23 24.12
CA SER A 139 -13.96 -0.54 23.84
C SER A 139 -13.83 0.32 22.58
N PHE A 140 -14.04 -0.28 21.42
CA PHE A 140 -14.05 0.44 20.15
C PHE A 140 -15.35 1.26 19.99
N ASP A 141 -15.24 2.58 19.98
CA ASP A 141 -16.35 3.52 19.74
C ASP A 141 -16.27 4.08 18.31
N LEU A 142 -17.04 3.46 17.41
CA LEU A 142 -17.06 3.81 16.00
C LEU A 142 -17.42 5.29 15.77
N GLU A 143 -18.39 5.82 16.50
CA GLU A 143 -18.90 7.17 16.28
C GLU A 143 -17.86 8.21 16.67
N LYS A 144 -17.20 8.00 17.82
CA LYS A 144 -16.11 8.87 18.27
C LYS A 144 -14.92 8.84 17.33
N GLU A 145 -14.54 7.66 16.84
CA GLU A 145 -13.40 7.51 15.93
C GLU A 145 -13.69 8.14 14.56
N LEU A 146 -14.90 7.97 14.02
CA LEU A 146 -15.33 8.65 12.79
C LEU A 146 -15.40 10.16 12.97
N THR A 147 -15.94 10.65 14.08
CA THR A 147 -15.97 12.08 14.40
C THR A 147 -14.56 12.66 14.42
N THR A 148 -13.63 11.98 15.11
CA THR A 148 -12.23 12.38 15.17
C THR A 148 -11.57 12.38 13.79
N LEU A 149 -11.88 11.40 12.95
CA LEU A 149 -11.38 11.31 11.58
C LEU A 149 -11.87 12.50 10.73
N PHE A 150 -13.16 12.82 10.81
CA PHE A 150 -13.75 13.92 10.04
C PHE A 150 -13.31 15.30 10.54
N GLU A 151 -13.19 15.50 11.84
CA GLU A 151 -12.66 16.75 12.43
C GLU A 151 -11.21 17.01 12.01
N ARG A 152 -10.40 15.95 11.93
CA ARG A 152 -9.02 16.06 11.43
C ARG A 152 -8.96 16.33 9.93
N GLY A 153 -9.80 15.63 9.16
CA GLY A 153 -9.83 15.71 7.71
C GLY A 153 -8.47 15.47 7.06
N PHE A 154 -8.32 15.98 5.84
CA PHE A 154 -7.04 15.97 5.11
C PHE A 154 -6.24 17.23 5.40
N ALA A 155 -4.98 17.08 5.81
CA ALA A 155 -4.06 18.21 5.96
C ALA A 155 -3.62 18.80 4.61
N ARG A 156 -3.62 17.96 3.57
CA ARG A 156 -3.46 18.33 2.16
C ARG A 156 -4.48 17.54 1.36
N SER A 157 -5.27 18.25 0.54
CA SER A 157 -6.39 17.68 -0.21
C SER A 157 -6.42 18.23 -1.64
N ASP A 158 -6.19 17.37 -2.62
CA ASP A 158 -6.39 17.64 -4.05
C ASP A 158 -7.77 17.11 -4.52
N LEU A 159 -8.75 17.10 -3.60
CA LEU A 159 -10.09 16.56 -3.82
C LEU A 159 -10.84 17.21 -4.99
N ALA A 160 -10.73 18.53 -5.13
CA ALA A 160 -11.38 19.24 -6.23
C ALA A 160 -10.85 18.76 -7.59
N GLN A 161 -9.53 18.58 -7.71
CA GLN A 161 -8.88 18.06 -8.91
C GLN A 161 -9.27 16.60 -9.17
N PHE A 162 -9.34 15.78 -8.12
CA PHE A 162 -9.81 14.40 -8.23
C PHE A 162 -11.22 14.33 -8.79
N LYS A 163 -12.15 15.14 -8.26
CA LYS A 163 -13.55 15.17 -8.71
C LYS A 163 -13.72 15.66 -10.15
N ASP A 164 -12.97 16.69 -10.55
CA ASP A 164 -12.97 17.18 -11.93
C ASP A 164 -12.53 16.09 -12.91
N ARG A 165 -11.39 15.44 -12.61
CA ARG A 165 -10.90 14.31 -13.42
C ARG A 165 -11.86 13.12 -13.39
N LEU A 166 -12.47 12.83 -12.24
CA LEU A 166 -13.46 11.75 -12.10
C LEU A 166 -14.70 12.00 -12.97
N GLY A 167 -15.10 13.26 -13.16
CA GLY A 167 -16.23 13.64 -14.00
C GLY A 167 -16.05 13.31 -15.49
N THR A 168 -14.82 13.13 -15.95
CA THR A 168 -14.49 12.79 -17.36
C THR A 168 -13.82 11.43 -17.53
N ALA A 169 -13.33 10.84 -16.45
CA ALA A 169 -12.69 9.53 -16.44
C ALA A 169 -13.67 8.43 -16.89
N ARG A 170 -13.15 7.47 -17.66
CA ARG A 170 -13.88 6.24 -18.02
C ARG A 170 -13.39 5.05 -17.21
N SER A 171 -12.26 5.20 -16.51
CA SER A 171 -11.63 4.14 -15.76
C SER A 171 -10.82 4.66 -14.59
N ILE A 172 -10.82 3.87 -13.52
CA ILE A 172 -10.02 4.09 -12.33
C ILE A 172 -9.38 2.78 -11.88
N LEU A 173 -8.08 2.87 -11.57
CA LEU A 173 -7.33 1.83 -10.90
C LEU A 173 -7.12 2.23 -9.44
N LEU A 174 -7.61 1.42 -8.51
CA LEU A 174 -7.28 1.53 -7.09
C LEU A 174 -6.16 0.54 -6.78
N VAL A 175 -5.00 1.01 -6.31
CA VAL A 175 -3.92 0.16 -5.80
C VAL A 175 -4.07 0.07 -4.30
N ALA A 176 -4.49 -1.11 -3.82
CA ALA A 176 -4.80 -1.34 -2.42
C ALA A 176 -3.54 -1.39 -1.54
N ASP A 177 -3.74 -1.26 -0.23
CA ASP A 177 -2.71 -1.41 0.81
C ASP A 177 -3.06 -2.61 1.69
N ASN A 178 -3.71 -2.39 2.84
CA ASN A 178 -3.86 -3.39 3.90
C ASN A 178 -5.18 -4.20 3.84
N SER A 179 -5.13 -5.45 4.30
CA SER A 179 -6.33 -6.14 4.79
C SER A 179 -6.97 -5.38 5.95
N GLY A 180 -8.30 -5.47 6.08
CA GLY A 180 -9.11 -4.61 6.94
C GLY A 180 -9.47 -3.29 6.26
N GLU A 181 -8.48 -2.56 5.73
CA GLU A 181 -8.69 -1.31 4.99
C GLU A 181 -9.53 -1.52 3.71
N ILE A 182 -9.28 -2.61 2.99
CA ILE A 182 -10.01 -2.96 1.76
C ILE A 182 -11.53 -3.12 1.93
N VAL A 183 -12.01 -3.35 3.16
CA VAL A 183 -13.46 -3.35 3.46
C VAL A 183 -14.04 -1.96 3.28
N PHE A 184 -13.31 -0.93 3.64
CA PHE A 184 -13.73 0.46 3.51
C PHE A 184 -13.42 1.01 2.11
N ASP A 185 -12.39 0.51 1.43
CA ASP A 185 -12.17 0.79 -0.01
C ASP A 185 -13.37 0.34 -0.85
N LYS A 186 -14.08 -0.72 -0.45
CA LYS A 186 -15.33 -1.13 -1.09
C LYS A 186 -16.40 -0.03 -1.04
N ALA A 187 -16.55 0.66 0.09
CA ALA A 187 -17.51 1.77 0.21
C ALA A 187 -17.14 2.92 -0.74
N LEU A 188 -15.85 3.25 -0.85
CA LEU A 188 -15.36 4.20 -1.84
C LEU A 188 -15.70 3.76 -3.28
N LEU A 189 -15.41 2.52 -3.64
CA LEU A 189 -15.70 1.99 -4.97
C LEU A 189 -17.21 1.98 -5.29
N GLU A 190 -18.08 1.77 -4.29
CA GLU A 190 -19.54 1.85 -4.45
C GLU A 190 -20.01 3.27 -4.79
N GLU A 191 -19.39 4.32 -4.23
CA GLU A 191 -19.74 5.73 -4.51
C GLU A 191 -19.23 6.26 -5.85
N LEU A 192 -18.23 5.61 -6.45
CA LEU A 192 -17.75 6.02 -7.77
C LEU A 192 -18.85 5.82 -8.84
N PRO A 193 -18.93 6.70 -9.86
CA PRO A 193 -19.98 6.60 -10.88
C PRO A 193 -20.02 5.22 -11.55
N SER A 194 -21.22 4.69 -11.80
CA SER A 194 -21.41 3.39 -12.45
C SER A 194 -20.90 3.33 -13.89
N THR A 195 -20.71 4.49 -14.53
CA THR A 195 -20.13 4.64 -15.87
C THR A 195 -18.61 4.47 -15.90
N VAL A 196 -17.94 4.58 -14.73
CA VAL A 196 -16.50 4.41 -14.60
C VAL A 196 -16.18 2.93 -14.42
N ARG A 197 -15.29 2.39 -15.26
CA ARG A 197 -14.74 1.04 -15.07
C ARG A 197 -13.80 1.04 -13.85
N LYS A 198 -14.14 0.22 -12.86
CA LYS A 198 -13.41 0.12 -11.59
C LYS A 198 -12.53 -1.11 -11.60
N THR A 199 -11.23 -0.93 -11.40
CA THR A 199 -10.26 -2.00 -11.20
C THR A 199 -9.59 -1.81 -9.85
N ILE A 200 -9.42 -2.87 -9.08
CA ILE A 200 -8.63 -2.88 -7.84
C ILE A 200 -7.47 -3.85 -7.98
N ALA A 201 -6.26 -3.37 -7.70
CA ALA A 201 -5.04 -4.17 -7.67
C ALA A 201 -4.66 -4.49 -6.22
N VAL A 202 -4.48 -5.78 -5.96
CA VAL A 202 -3.99 -6.34 -4.69
C VAL A 202 -2.68 -7.10 -4.91
N LYS A 203 -2.02 -7.57 -3.86
CA LYS A 203 -0.78 -8.36 -4.02
C LYS A 203 -1.08 -9.74 -4.60
N SER A 204 -0.12 -10.28 -5.37
CA SER A 204 -0.20 -11.65 -5.88
C SER A 204 0.15 -12.71 -4.83
N GLY A 205 0.86 -12.29 -3.78
CA GLY A 205 1.23 -13.14 -2.65
C GLY A 205 1.29 -12.33 -1.34
N PRO A 206 1.41 -13.01 -0.19
CA PRO A 206 1.45 -12.36 1.11
C PRO A 206 2.71 -11.52 1.32
N ILE A 207 2.54 -10.30 1.80
CA ILE A 207 3.63 -9.45 2.29
C ILE A 207 3.09 -8.59 3.43
N ILE A 208 3.58 -8.80 4.65
CA ILE A 208 3.02 -8.22 5.87
C ILE A 208 1.47 -8.40 5.89
N ASN A 209 0.72 -7.33 6.13
CA ASN A 209 -0.73 -7.32 6.20
C ASN A 209 -1.37 -6.78 4.91
N ASP A 210 -0.62 -6.66 3.81
CA ASP A 210 -1.15 -6.20 2.53
C ASP A 210 -2.22 -7.17 2.01
N ALA A 211 -3.26 -6.60 1.40
CA ALA A 211 -4.38 -7.35 0.87
C ALA A 211 -3.96 -8.21 -0.33
N THR A 212 -4.49 -9.43 -0.36
CA THR A 212 -4.36 -10.37 -1.47
C THR A 212 -5.70 -10.60 -2.16
N VAL A 213 -5.72 -11.41 -3.23
CA VAL A 213 -6.98 -11.82 -3.89
C VAL A 213 -7.92 -12.55 -2.92
N GLU A 214 -7.40 -13.38 -2.02
CA GLU A 214 -8.21 -14.06 -0.99
C GLU A 214 -8.93 -13.04 -0.10
N ASP A 215 -8.22 -11.99 0.33
CA ASP A 215 -8.78 -10.93 1.17
C ASP A 215 -9.86 -10.15 0.40
N ALA A 216 -9.58 -9.75 -0.84
CA ALA A 216 -10.51 -8.99 -1.68
C ALA A 216 -11.82 -9.74 -1.97
N LEU A 217 -11.73 -11.03 -2.29
CA LEU A 217 -12.91 -11.88 -2.51
C LEU A 217 -13.72 -12.05 -1.21
N LYS A 218 -13.06 -12.25 -0.07
CA LYS A 218 -13.74 -12.42 1.23
C LYS A 218 -14.57 -11.22 1.63
N VAL A 219 -14.13 -10.00 1.31
CA VAL A 219 -14.86 -8.76 1.63
C VAL A 219 -15.88 -8.37 0.53
N GLY A 220 -15.90 -9.13 -0.57
CA GLY A 220 -16.84 -8.97 -1.68
C GLY A 220 -16.53 -7.79 -2.59
N LEU A 221 -15.24 -7.50 -2.83
CA LEU A 221 -14.79 -6.44 -3.75
C LEU A 221 -15.07 -6.79 -5.21
N ASP A 222 -15.15 -8.08 -5.55
CA ASP A 222 -15.49 -8.60 -6.88
C ASP A 222 -16.86 -8.14 -7.39
N ARG A 223 -17.73 -7.72 -6.47
CA ARG A 223 -19.07 -7.21 -6.79
C ARG A 223 -19.07 -5.76 -7.26
N VAL A 224 -18.00 -5.01 -6.99
CA VAL A 224 -17.93 -3.55 -7.22
C VAL A 224 -16.77 -3.14 -8.11
N ALA A 225 -15.75 -4.00 -8.26
CA ALA A 225 -14.59 -3.74 -9.12
C ALA A 225 -14.00 -5.05 -9.68
N ARG A 226 -13.33 -4.93 -10.82
CA ARG A 226 -12.47 -5.99 -11.36
C ARG A 226 -11.24 -6.15 -10.46
N ILE A 227 -11.03 -7.33 -9.89
CA ILE A 227 -9.83 -7.62 -9.09
C ILE A 227 -8.72 -8.10 -10.01
N ILE A 228 -7.55 -7.46 -9.92
CA ILE A 228 -6.29 -7.90 -10.52
C ILE A 228 -5.22 -8.00 -9.44
N THR A 229 -4.06 -8.55 -9.80
CA THR A 229 -2.88 -8.53 -8.92
C THR A 229 -1.79 -7.63 -9.47
N THR A 230 -1.00 -7.00 -8.60
CA THR A 230 0.26 -6.35 -9.00
C THR A 230 1.19 -7.32 -9.71
N GLY A 231 1.04 -8.64 -9.50
CA GLY A 231 1.95 -9.67 -9.98
C GLY A 231 3.17 -9.89 -9.08
N SER A 232 3.26 -9.14 -7.99
CA SER A 232 4.33 -9.21 -7.01
C SER A 232 3.80 -9.29 -5.58
N ASP A 233 4.66 -9.83 -4.73
CA ASP A 233 4.58 -9.90 -3.26
C ASP A 233 5.59 -8.93 -2.62
N ASP A 234 5.79 -7.77 -3.28
CA ASP A 234 6.66 -6.71 -2.80
C ASP A 234 5.82 -5.62 -2.13
N LEU A 235 6.38 -4.93 -1.13
CA LEU A 235 5.79 -3.71 -0.61
C LEU A 235 5.79 -2.64 -1.70
N GLY A 236 4.67 -1.93 -1.84
CA GLY A 236 4.50 -0.97 -2.93
C GLY A 236 4.43 -1.66 -4.31
N VAL A 237 4.91 -0.97 -5.34
CA VAL A 237 4.85 -1.42 -6.73
C VAL A 237 6.26 -1.47 -7.31
N ASN A 238 6.90 -2.63 -7.19
CA ASN A 238 8.13 -2.92 -7.92
C ASN A 238 7.79 -3.20 -9.40
N GLN A 239 7.88 -2.18 -10.26
CA GLN A 239 7.46 -2.25 -11.66
C GLN A 239 8.17 -3.35 -12.45
N ASP A 240 9.45 -3.64 -12.14
CA ASP A 240 10.24 -4.70 -12.80
C ASP A 240 9.72 -6.11 -12.51
N ARG A 241 8.97 -6.28 -11.41
CA ARG A 241 8.39 -7.56 -10.98
C ARG A 241 6.88 -7.62 -11.12
N CYS A 242 6.25 -6.54 -11.61
CA CYS A 242 4.80 -6.50 -11.77
C CYS A 242 4.34 -7.31 -12.98
N SER A 243 3.09 -7.76 -12.92
CA SER A 243 2.46 -8.47 -14.04
C SER A 243 2.26 -7.53 -15.24
N PRO A 244 2.37 -8.04 -16.49
CA PRO A 244 2.04 -7.25 -17.68
C PRO A 244 0.61 -6.70 -17.67
N GLU A 245 -0.32 -7.45 -17.06
CA GLU A 245 -1.71 -7.01 -16.90
C GLU A 245 -1.80 -5.76 -16.00
N PHE A 246 -1.15 -5.80 -14.83
CA PHE A 246 -1.14 -4.66 -13.92
C PHE A 246 -0.45 -3.45 -14.54
N LEU A 247 0.73 -3.61 -15.15
CA LEU A 247 1.43 -2.51 -15.80
C LEU A 247 0.59 -1.87 -16.93
N SER A 248 -0.12 -2.70 -17.71
CA SER A 248 -1.04 -2.20 -18.74
C SER A 248 -2.23 -1.44 -18.13
N GLU A 249 -2.81 -1.91 -17.03
CA GLU A 249 -3.91 -1.20 -16.35
C GLU A 249 -3.41 0.09 -15.69
N LEU A 250 -2.25 0.05 -15.04
CA LEU A 250 -1.60 1.20 -14.42
C LEU A 250 -1.30 2.29 -15.45
N ASP A 251 -0.83 1.93 -16.65
CA ASP A 251 -0.59 2.88 -17.74
C ASP A 251 -1.91 3.46 -18.29
N LYS A 252 -2.88 2.60 -18.63
CA LYS A 252 -4.09 2.98 -19.38
C LYS A 252 -5.21 3.61 -18.55
N ALA A 253 -5.23 3.42 -17.22
CA ALA A 253 -6.31 3.98 -16.40
C ALA A 253 -6.33 5.51 -16.46
N ASP A 254 -7.50 6.12 -16.62
CA ASP A 254 -7.63 7.59 -16.66
C ASP A 254 -7.31 8.22 -15.29
N LEU A 255 -7.61 7.47 -14.22
CA LEU A 255 -7.30 7.79 -12.83
C LEU A 255 -6.61 6.62 -12.14
N VAL A 256 -5.62 6.93 -11.32
CA VAL A 256 -4.99 5.98 -10.41
C VAL A 256 -5.10 6.54 -9.00
N LEU A 257 -5.64 5.73 -8.09
CA LEU A 257 -5.70 5.99 -6.66
C LEU A 257 -4.86 4.94 -5.94
N ALA A 258 -3.73 5.35 -5.36
CA ALA A 258 -2.83 4.48 -4.62
C ALA A 258 -2.98 4.73 -3.10
N LYS A 259 -3.14 3.65 -2.34
CA LYS A 259 -3.29 3.68 -0.89
C LYS A 259 -1.96 3.42 -0.19
N GLY A 260 -1.68 4.10 0.92
CA GLY A 260 -0.56 3.77 1.81
C GLY A 260 0.83 4.28 1.38
N HIS A 261 1.81 4.08 2.27
CA HIS A 261 3.17 4.61 2.07
C HIS A 261 3.95 3.90 1.00
N ALA A 262 3.97 2.56 1.02
CA ALA A 262 4.84 1.82 0.12
C ALA A 262 4.45 2.07 -1.35
N ASN A 263 3.15 2.23 -1.63
CA ASN A 263 2.68 2.64 -2.95
C ASN A 263 3.07 4.09 -3.28
N PHE A 264 3.06 5.03 -2.31
CA PHE A 264 3.60 6.37 -2.54
C PHE A 264 5.08 6.34 -2.90
N GLU A 265 5.90 5.64 -2.12
CA GLU A 265 7.35 5.54 -2.33
C GLU A 265 7.74 4.94 -3.69
N THR A 266 6.87 4.16 -4.31
CA THR A 266 7.14 3.41 -5.55
C THR A 266 6.35 3.90 -6.77
N LEU A 267 5.47 4.89 -6.60
CA LEU A 267 4.64 5.42 -7.70
C LEU A 267 4.67 6.96 -7.78
N ASN A 268 5.27 7.66 -6.80
CA ASN A 268 5.29 9.13 -6.74
C ASN A 268 5.98 9.81 -7.93
N GLU A 269 6.76 9.06 -8.71
CA GLU A 269 7.56 9.58 -9.82
C GLU A 269 6.96 9.23 -11.20
N LEU A 270 5.73 8.66 -11.20
CA LEU A 270 4.99 8.38 -12.42
C LEU A 270 4.48 9.67 -13.09
N LYS A 271 4.92 9.91 -14.34
CA LYS A 271 4.57 11.10 -15.13
C LYS A 271 3.07 11.39 -15.30
N LYS A 272 2.22 10.36 -15.22
CA LYS A 272 0.77 10.49 -15.43
C LYS A 272 0.03 11.16 -14.26
N GLY A 273 0.69 11.32 -13.12
CA GLY A 273 0.12 11.85 -11.89
C GLY A 273 -0.83 10.84 -11.23
N VAL A 274 -0.50 10.45 -10.00
CA VAL A 274 -1.26 9.47 -9.20
C VAL A 274 -1.87 10.18 -8.00
N PHE A 275 -3.12 9.86 -7.67
CA PHE A 275 -3.71 10.30 -6.41
C PHE A 275 -3.27 9.34 -5.31
N PHE A 276 -2.70 9.88 -4.25
CA PHE A 276 -2.27 9.14 -3.08
C PHE A 276 -3.18 9.44 -1.91
N LEU A 277 -3.59 8.38 -1.22
CA LEU A 277 -4.38 8.47 -0.01
C LEU A 277 -3.68 7.70 1.11
N LEU A 278 -3.09 8.45 2.04
CA LEU A 278 -2.24 7.89 3.09
C LEU A 278 -2.17 8.80 4.31
N LYS A 279 -1.75 8.23 5.44
CA LYS A 279 -1.34 8.98 6.64
C LYS A 279 0.17 9.05 6.69
N ALA A 280 0.78 10.24 6.65
CA ALA A 280 2.24 10.42 6.68
C ALA A 280 2.84 9.93 8.02
N LYS A 281 3.46 8.75 8.07
CA LYS A 281 3.94 8.11 9.33
C LYS A 281 5.40 8.44 9.66
N CYS A 282 6.13 9.10 8.76
CA CYS A 282 7.52 9.50 8.98
C CYS A 282 7.83 10.88 8.40
N ASP A 283 8.88 11.51 8.91
CA ASP A 283 9.26 12.88 8.55
C ASP A 283 9.70 13.01 7.08
N ILE A 284 10.21 11.95 6.47
CA ILE A 284 10.66 11.94 5.08
C ILE A 284 9.44 12.10 4.16
N VAL A 285 8.46 11.21 4.29
CA VAL A 285 7.22 11.29 3.50
C VAL A 285 6.43 12.56 3.85
N ALA A 286 6.37 12.94 5.13
CA ALA A 286 5.68 14.16 5.52
C ALA A 286 6.28 15.42 4.86
N ARG A 287 7.62 15.49 4.80
CA ARG A 287 8.34 16.57 4.11
C ARG A 287 8.05 16.58 2.62
N GLU A 288 8.11 15.42 1.96
CA GLU A 288 7.82 15.28 0.53
C GLU A 288 6.39 15.74 0.20
N LEU A 289 5.44 15.42 1.06
CA LEU A 289 4.04 15.82 0.89
C LEU A 289 3.75 17.27 1.35
N GLY A 290 4.70 17.94 2.01
CA GLY A 290 4.54 19.30 2.53
C GLY A 290 3.61 19.38 3.75
N VAL A 291 3.54 18.33 4.57
CA VAL A 291 2.64 18.22 5.74
C VAL A 291 3.40 17.86 7.02
N LYS A 292 2.68 17.79 8.15
CA LYS A 292 3.25 17.30 9.42
C LYS A 292 3.17 15.78 9.51
N THR A 293 4.12 15.17 10.21
CA THR A 293 4.04 13.75 10.55
C THR A 293 2.77 13.46 11.35
N GLY A 294 2.06 12.40 10.96
CA GLY A 294 0.76 11.99 11.48
C GLY A 294 -0.44 12.54 10.67
N SER A 295 -0.22 13.47 9.74
CA SER A 295 -1.29 14.04 8.91
C SER A 295 -1.87 13.03 7.92
N LEU A 296 -3.19 13.08 7.73
CA LEU A 296 -3.86 12.40 6.63
C LEU A 296 -3.76 13.26 5.36
N VAL A 297 -3.47 12.63 4.23
CA VAL A 297 -3.21 13.30 2.96
C VAL A 297 -4.01 12.64 1.86
N PHE A 298 -4.64 13.46 1.03
CA PHE A 298 -5.17 13.08 -0.26
C PHE A 298 -4.57 14.01 -1.32
N ALA A 299 -3.55 13.56 -2.05
CA ALA A 299 -2.80 14.45 -2.93
C ALA A 299 -2.49 13.81 -4.27
N GLN A 300 -2.50 14.60 -5.34
CA GLN A 300 -1.90 14.19 -6.59
C GLN A 300 -0.38 14.46 -6.53
N TYR A 301 0.40 13.47 -6.96
CA TYR A 301 1.84 13.58 -7.19
C TYR A 301 2.15 13.08 -8.61
#